data_AF-A0A7S1H2G1-F1
#
_entry.id   AF-A0A7S1H2G1-F1
#
_cell.length_a   1.000
_cell.length_b   1.000
_cell.length_c   1.000
_cell.angle_alpha   90.00
_cell.angle_beta   90.00
_cell.angle_gamma   90.00
#
_symmetry.space_group_name_H-M   'P 1'
#
loop_
_entity.id
_entity.type
_entity.pdbx_description
1 polymer ?
#
loop_
_entity_poly.entity_id
_entity_poly.type
_entity_poly.pdbx_seq_one_letter_code
_entity_poly.pdbx_strand_id
1 'polypeptide(L)'
;ERDSLLSHGTAFLLHDRLLNCSDKHVAYACNRCGDLLSPTTERNTVLSTGQGPKESLHRARLRLYCRNLKCRETVKQEGGNDEAVEPIILPYIYRYLVNEMAAMNVKM
;
A
#
# COMPACT_ATOMS: atom_id res chain seq x y z
N GLU A 1 -1.20 27.12 -15.22
CA GLU A 1 -1.84 27.38 -13.91
C GLU A 1 -0.97 27.00 -12.70
N ARG A 2 -0.34 25.81 -12.68
CA ARG A 2 0.53 25.37 -11.57
C ARG A 2 1.59 26.41 -11.19
N ASP A 3 2.35 26.89 -12.16
CA ASP A 3 3.49 27.79 -11.90
C ASP A 3 3.04 29.17 -11.40
N SER A 4 1.83 29.61 -11.79
CA SER A 4 1.19 30.80 -11.24
C SER A 4 0.78 30.60 -9.78
N LEU A 5 0.16 29.45 -9.42
CA LEU A 5 -0.18 29.17 -8.03
C LEU A 5 1.06 29.10 -7.13
N LEU A 6 2.18 28.57 -7.65
CA LEU A 6 3.48 28.58 -6.97
C LEU A 6 4.05 29.99 -6.82
N SER A 7 4.03 30.81 -7.88
CA SER A 7 4.56 32.18 -7.84
C SER A 7 3.80 33.09 -6.86
N HIS A 8 2.51 32.84 -6.66
CA HIS A 8 1.68 33.57 -5.70
C HIS A 8 1.79 33.02 -4.26
N GLY A 9 2.60 31.98 -4.02
CA GLY A 9 2.77 31.38 -2.68
C GLY A 9 1.56 30.58 -2.20
N THR A 10 0.64 30.22 -3.08
CA THR A 10 -0.63 29.55 -2.74
C THR A 10 -0.49 28.01 -2.70
N ALA A 11 0.49 27.51 -1.93
CA ALA A 11 0.83 26.08 -1.88
C ALA A 11 -0.35 25.19 -1.45
N PHE A 12 -1.19 25.65 -0.52
CA PHE A 12 -2.37 24.91 -0.07
C PHE A 12 -3.43 24.75 -1.19
N LEU A 13 -3.67 25.82 -1.97
CA LEU A 13 -4.59 25.76 -3.12
C LEU A 13 -4.05 24.84 -4.23
N LEU A 14 -2.74 24.83 -4.44
CA LEU A 14 -2.11 23.91 -5.38
C LEU A 14 -2.28 22.46 -4.92
N HIS A 15 -1.99 22.15 -3.65
CA HIS A 15 -2.18 20.81 -3.10
C HIS A 15 -3.65 20.38 -3.19
N ASP A 16 -4.59 21.28 -2.90
CA ASP A 16 -6.00 20.97 -2.97
C ASP A 16 -6.42 20.60 -4.40
N ARG A 17 -6.08 21.44 -5.38
CA ARG A 17 -6.46 21.23 -6.78
C ARG A 17 -5.76 20.04 -7.44
N LEU A 18 -4.46 19.84 -7.20
CA LEU A 18 -3.66 18.83 -7.90
C LEU A 18 -3.59 17.47 -7.18
N LEU A 19 -3.99 17.38 -5.91
CA LEU A 19 -4.00 16.12 -5.17
C LEU A 19 -5.35 15.84 -4.52
N ASN A 20 -5.87 16.70 -3.63
CA ASN A 20 -7.09 16.38 -2.87
C ASN A 20 -8.33 16.25 -3.75
N CYS A 21 -8.52 17.17 -4.71
CA CYS A 21 -9.67 17.22 -5.61
C CYS A 21 -9.46 16.48 -6.93
N SER A 22 -8.24 16.01 -7.21
CA SER A 22 -7.92 15.34 -8.46
C SER A 22 -7.86 13.82 -8.23
N ASP A 23 -6.78 13.33 -7.63
CA ASP A 23 -6.39 11.92 -7.73
C ASP A 23 -6.01 11.31 -6.37
N LYS A 24 -6.48 11.87 -5.25
CA LYS A 24 -6.08 11.43 -3.91
C LYS A 24 -6.35 9.94 -3.70
N HIS A 25 -5.30 9.18 -3.41
CA HIS A 25 -5.36 7.74 -3.19
C HIS A 25 -4.56 7.31 -1.95
N VAL A 26 -5.13 6.41 -1.16
CA VAL A 26 -4.44 5.76 -0.04
C VAL A 26 -3.79 4.49 -0.55
N ALA A 27 -2.46 4.47 -0.62
CA ALA A 27 -1.67 3.30 -0.98
C ALA A 27 -0.96 2.72 0.25
N TYR A 28 -0.52 1.47 0.18
CA TYR A 28 0.32 0.87 1.20
C TYR A 28 1.75 0.81 0.69
N ALA A 29 2.70 1.25 1.50
CA ALA A 29 4.12 1.18 1.18
C ALA A 29 4.86 0.43 2.29
N CYS A 30 5.86 -0.37 1.92
CA CYS A 30 6.69 -1.05 2.89
C CYS A 30 7.92 -0.20 3.23
N ASN A 31 8.08 0.19 4.50
CA ASN A 31 9.21 0.97 4.98
C ASN A 31 10.56 0.21 4.91
N ARG A 32 10.54 -1.12 4.84
CA ARG A 32 11.76 -1.94 4.72
C ARG A 32 12.34 -1.97 3.31
N CYS A 33 11.51 -2.19 2.28
CA CYS A 33 12.00 -2.30 0.89
C CYS A 33 11.72 -1.07 0.02
N GLY A 34 10.97 -0.10 0.53
CA GLY A 34 10.55 1.11 -0.18
C GLY A 34 9.59 0.87 -1.33
N ASP A 35 9.05 -0.35 -1.46
CA ASP A 35 8.24 -0.73 -2.61
C ASP A 35 6.75 -0.44 -2.35
N LEU A 36 6.09 0.10 -3.36
CA LEU A 36 4.66 0.44 -3.37
C LEU A 36 3.79 -0.70 -3.90
N LEU A 37 4.35 -1.62 -4.69
CA LEU A 37 3.61 -2.70 -5.36
C LEU A 37 3.68 -4.03 -4.61
N SER A 38 4.73 -4.22 -3.81
CA SER A 38 4.92 -5.42 -3.00
C SER A 38 3.91 -5.63 -1.86
N PRO A 39 3.37 -4.59 -1.19
CA PRO A 39 2.34 -4.76 -0.16
C PRO A 39 1.08 -5.43 -0.71
N THR A 40 0.67 -6.54 -0.11
CA THR A 40 -0.49 -7.33 -0.53
C THR A 40 -1.31 -7.77 0.68
N THR A 41 -2.60 -8.03 0.46
CA THR A 41 -3.47 -8.65 1.45
C THR A 41 -3.62 -10.15 1.19
N GLU A 42 -3.51 -10.96 2.25
CA GLU A 42 -3.79 -12.39 2.22
C GLU A 42 -4.90 -12.72 3.22
N ARG A 43 -5.70 -13.73 2.89
CA ARG A 43 -6.77 -14.21 3.77
C ARG A 43 -6.17 -15.19 4.77
N ASN A 44 -6.09 -14.80 6.04
CA ASN A 44 -5.64 -15.70 7.11
C ASN A 44 -6.83 -16.51 7.65
N THR A 45 -6.78 -17.84 7.50
CA THR A 45 -7.77 -18.76 8.09
C THR A 45 -7.31 -19.16 9.47
N VAL A 46 -7.89 -18.55 10.51
CA VAL A 46 -7.63 -18.98 11.89
C VAL A 46 -8.40 -20.28 12.12
N LEU A 47 -7.70 -21.42 12.12
CA LEU A 47 -8.28 -22.71 12.49
C LEU A 47 -8.35 -22.77 14.02
N SER A 48 -9.55 -22.55 14.58
CA SER A 48 -9.79 -22.90 15.99
C SER A 48 -10.02 -24.41 16.08
N THR A 49 -9.41 -25.06 17.07
CA THR A 49 -9.51 -26.50 17.31
C THR A 49 -10.99 -26.92 17.38
N GLY A 50 -11.45 -27.71 16.41
CA GLY A 50 -12.82 -28.25 16.36
C GLY A 50 -13.79 -27.61 15.35
N GLN A 51 -13.39 -26.57 14.60
CA GLN A 51 -14.28 -25.94 13.60
C GLN A 51 -14.11 -26.54 12.20
N GLY A 52 -15.24 -26.90 11.56
CA GLY A 52 -15.25 -27.43 10.20
C GLY A 52 -14.87 -26.38 9.14
N PRO A 53 -14.46 -26.80 7.93
CA PRO A 53 -13.98 -25.91 6.87
C PRO A 53 -15.01 -24.88 6.37
N LYS A 54 -16.29 -25.04 6.72
CA LYS A 54 -17.37 -24.11 6.36
C LYS A 54 -17.56 -22.96 7.35
N GLU A 55 -17.19 -23.14 8.63
CA GLU A 55 -17.32 -22.09 9.67
C GLU A 55 -16.15 -21.11 9.69
N SER A 56 -14.96 -21.55 9.24
CA SER A 56 -13.75 -20.71 9.14
C SER A 56 -13.84 -19.60 8.09
N LEU A 57 -14.79 -19.69 7.15
CA LEU A 57 -15.01 -18.67 6.11
C LEU A 57 -15.51 -17.34 6.69
N HIS A 58 -16.31 -17.39 7.77
CA HIS A 58 -16.92 -16.20 8.38
C HIS A 58 -15.97 -15.44 9.32
N ARG A 59 -14.79 -15.99 9.63
CA ARG A 59 -13.80 -15.39 10.54
C ARG A 59 -12.44 -15.14 9.90
N ALA A 60 -12.40 -15.12 8.58
CA ALA A 60 -11.19 -14.84 7.83
C ALA A 60 -10.71 -13.40 8.09
N ARG A 61 -9.56 -13.26 8.76
CA ARG A 61 -8.92 -11.95 8.96
C ARG A 61 -8.02 -11.66 7.78
N LEU A 62 -8.14 -10.47 7.19
CA LEU A 62 -7.20 -10.00 6.19
C LEU A 62 -5.88 -9.65 6.88
N ARG A 63 -4.80 -10.26 6.39
CA ARG A 63 -3.43 -9.99 6.79
C ARG A 63 -2.80 -9.09 5.74
N LEU A 64 -2.32 -7.92 6.14
CA LEU A 64 -1.52 -7.04 5.29
C LEU A 64 -0.03 -7.39 5.48
N TYR A 65 0.68 -7.64 4.38
CA TYR A 65 2.11 -7.95 4.45
C TYR A 65 2.85 -7.59 3.16
N CYS A 66 4.16 -7.47 3.23
CA CYS A 66 5.00 -7.23 2.05
C CYS A 66 5.39 -8.55 1.37
N ARG A 67 5.13 -8.67 0.05
CA ARG A 67 5.45 -9.87 -0.75
C ARG A 67 6.95 -10.01 -1.06
N ASN A 68 7.72 -8.92 -0.97
CA ASN A 68 9.15 -8.94 -1.29
C ASN A 68 9.89 -9.96 -0.41
N LEU A 69 10.69 -10.84 -1.03
CA LEU A 69 11.36 -11.96 -0.37
C LEU A 69 12.20 -11.49 0.83
N LYS A 70 12.96 -10.40 0.64
CA LYS A 70 13.82 -9.80 1.67
C LYS A 70 13.03 -9.31 2.89
N CYS A 71 11.80 -8.83 2.65
CA CYS A 71 10.91 -8.38 3.73
C CYS A 71 10.25 -9.56 4.42
N ARG A 72 9.84 -10.57 3.66
CA ARG A 72 9.12 -11.74 4.19
C ARG A 72 9.95 -12.53 5.19
N GLU A 73 11.24 -12.71 4.94
CA GLU A 73 12.15 -13.43 5.83
C GLU A 73 12.38 -12.71 7.17
N THR A 74 12.19 -11.39 7.21
CA THR A 74 12.34 -10.60 8.45
C THR A 74 11.11 -10.64 9.35
N VAL A 75 9.95 -11.07 8.84
CA VAL A 75 8.69 -11.10 9.61
C VAL A 75 8.68 -12.34 10.50
N LYS A 76 8.97 -12.14 11.79
CA LYS A 76 9.01 -13.19 12.81
C LYS A 76 7.63 -13.66 13.31
N GLN A 77 6.55 -12.93 13.00
CA GLN A 77 5.21 -13.26 13.48
C GLN A 77 4.38 -13.98 12.41
N GLU A 78 4.12 -15.25 12.64
CA GLU A 78 3.15 -16.03 11.87
C GLU A 78 1.72 -15.62 12.29
N GLY A 79 1.02 -14.90 11.41
CA GLY A 79 -0.43 -14.62 11.56
C GLY A 79 -0.83 -13.18 11.84
N GLY A 80 0.11 -12.27 12.10
CA GLY A 80 -0.13 -10.82 12.30
C GLY A 80 0.09 -9.97 11.05
N ASN A 81 -0.47 -8.75 11.02
CA ASN A 81 -0.13 -7.74 10.02
C ASN A 81 1.35 -7.37 10.11
N ASP A 82 1.93 -7.02 8.97
CA ASP A 82 3.31 -6.55 8.89
C ASP A 82 3.39 -5.08 9.30
N GLU A 83 4.01 -4.79 10.44
CA GLU A 83 4.15 -3.44 10.99
C GLU A 83 4.93 -2.50 10.06
N ALA A 84 5.78 -3.04 9.18
CA ALA A 84 6.52 -2.22 8.24
C ALA A 84 5.69 -1.72 7.05
N VAL A 85 4.45 -2.21 6.89
CA VAL A 85 3.56 -1.77 5.81
C VAL A 85 2.63 -0.69 6.34
N GLU A 86 2.85 0.54 5.89
CA GLU A 86 2.11 1.71 6.34
C GLU A 86 1.26 2.31 5.21
N PRO A 87 0.07 2.86 5.54
CA PRO A 87 -0.73 3.60 4.57
C PRO A 87 -0.12 4.98 4.33
N ILE A 88 0.04 5.34 3.05
CA ILE A 88 0.50 6.66 2.60
C ILE A 88 -0.51 7.27 1.62
N ILE A 89 -0.55 8.59 1.57
CA ILE A 89 -1.40 9.34 0.64
C ILE A 89 -0.56 9.76 -0.55
N LEU A 90 -1.01 9.42 -1.76
CA LEU A 90 -0.37 9.78 -3.02
C LEU A 90 -1.40 9.97 -4.14
N PRO A 91 -1.07 10.67 -5.25
CA PRO A 91 -1.89 10.68 -6.45
C PRO A 91 -1.97 9.29 -7.09
N TYR A 92 -3.14 8.83 -7.50
CA TYR A 92 -3.29 7.50 -8.13
C TYR A 92 -2.40 7.34 -9.38
N ILE A 93 -2.22 8.40 -10.16
CA ILE A 93 -1.34 8.41 -11.33
C ILE A 93 0.11 8.06 -10.99
N TYR A 94 0.58 8.36 -9.78
CA TYR A 94 1.92 7.97 -9.34
C TYR A 94 2.04 6.45 -9.18
N ARG A 95 1.00 5.78 -8.65
CA ARG A 95 0.97 4.31 -8.59
C ARG A 95 0.94 3.68 -9.99
N TYR A 96 0.23 4.30 -10.93
CA TYR A 96 0.23 3.86 -12.33
C TYR A 96 1.62 4.01 -12.96
N LEU A 97 2.30 5.14 -12.75
CA LEU A 97 3.68 5.34 -13.19
C LEU A 97 4.62 4.26 -12.65
N VAL A 98 4.53 3.94 -11.36
CA VAL A 98 5.35 2.89 -10.73
C VAL A 98 5.09 1.52 -11.38
N ASN A 99 3.85 1.21 -11.77
CA ASN A 99 3.54 -0.02 -12.51
C ASN A 99 4.22 -0.06 -13.89
N GLU A 100 4.15 1.02 -14.66
CA GLU A 100 4.76 1.10 -16.00
C GLU A 100 6.29 1.01 -15.92
N MET A 101 6.89 1.63 -14.91
CA MET A 101 8.33 1.51 -14.66
C MET A 101 8.73 0.10 -14.24
N ALA A 102 7.93 -0.55 -13.39
CA ALA A 102 8.15 -1.94 -13.03
C ALA A 102 8.06 -2.88 -14.24
N ALA A 103 7.16 -2.60 -15.20
CA ALA A 103 7.08 -3.34 -16.47
C ALA A 103 8.35 -3.20 -17.32
N MET A 104 9.08 -2.09 -17.17
CA MET A 104 10.38 -1.84 -17.79
C MET A 104 11.57 -2.26 -16.91
N ASN A 105 11.33 -3.04 -15.84
CA ASN A 105 12.33 -3.44 -14.83
C ASN A 105 13.05 -2.27 -14.14
N VAL A 106 12.41 -1.11 -14.05
CA VAL A 106 12.93 0.04 -13.31
C VAL A 106 12.24 0.14 -11.96
N LYS A 107 13.03 0.16 -10.89
CA LYS A 107 12.54 0.34 -9.52
C LYS A 107 12.64 1.82 -9.14
N MET A 108 11.52 2.39 -8.68
CA MET A 108 11.45 3.69 -8.01
C MET A 108 11.87 3.58 -6.54
#